data_AF-A0A2N2Z0P1-F1
#
_entry.id   AF-A0A2N2Z0P1-F1
#
_cell.length_a   1.000
_cell.length_b   1.000
_cell.length_c   1.000
_cell.angle_alpha   90.00
_cell.angle_beta   90.00
_cell.angle_gamma   90.00
#
_symmetry.space_group_name_H-M   'P 1'
#
loop_
_entity.id
_entity.type
_entity.pdbx_description
1 polymer ?
#
loop_
_entity_poly.entity_id
_entity_poly.type
_entity_poly.pdbx_seq_one_letter_code
_entity_poly.pdbx_strand_id
1 'polypeptide(L)'
;MKRKIFTIIAMVVLTNCNLSVYAQRNSTERATFTYTRLPLTPLHEGIKTYEIKPVIVAASADDNREQLTARLHNAFNLYGYEKVVENGDIVFGLALSPSHLKAVYAEKIDKKEKKDDKEITVSYYYYNIEIRFPLSFTINDKVTKTTLSSGFVNNSNDYVYVETPKFGSPTERSKWWNSNKNEFIKNWKKDELNRNLGTVKERVENLYGYTPTMVYQAVYSASKRKVDYSDLDQAQQLALAAYKSVTAENGFNEEFNTQIYEAIGMWKKILTEYDESTKKARINKKVASNIHKNLANAYYWMGEIDQARDHRILQSQIDKSLIWSKSFDIKLQDRAFRLAGGKESADDFEVISDVEEADDSEEE
;
A
#
# COMPACT_ATOMS: atom_id res chain seq x y z
N MET A 1 13.98 -85.02 -2.54
CA MET A 1 13.21 -84.65 -1.34
C MET A 1 12.17 -83.60 -1.77
N LYS A 2 10.88 -83.89 -1.55
CA LYS A 2 9.64 -83.06 -1.56
C LYS A 2 9.79 -81.55 -1.94
N ARG A 3 8.91 -80.85 -2.67
CA ARG A 3 7.58 -81.05 -3.30
C ARG A 3 7.25 -79.73 -4.07
N LYS A 4 6.75 -79.86 -5.31
CA LYS A 4 5.60 -79.17 -5.97
C LYS A 4 5.48 -77.61 -5.95
N ILE A 5 5.54 -76.92 -7.11
CA ILE A 5 4.48 -76.55 -8.10
C ILE A 5 3.58 -75.37 -7.64
N PHE A 6 3.52 -74.28 -8.44
CA PHE A 6 2.35 -73.54 -9.01
C PHE A 6 2.76 -72.06 -9.32
N THR A 7 2.98 -71.64 -10.57
CA THR A 7 2.04 -71.20 -11.64
C THR A 7 1.78 -69.68 -11.65
N ILE A 8 2.36 -69.02 -12.68
CA ILE A 8 1.83 -68.02 -13.64
C ILE A 8 0.76 -66.98 -13.20
N ILE A 9 0.95 -65.76 -13.73
CA ILE A 9 0.00 -64.68 -14.07
C ILE A 9 -0.08 -63.52 -13.07
N ALA A 10 0.56 -62.40 -13.40
CA ALA A 10 -0.11 -61.09 -13.57
C ALA A 10 0.93 -60.00 -13.87
N MET A 11 1.29 -59.91 -15.15
CA MET A 11 1.71 -58.66 -15.77
C MET A 11 0.46 -57.78 -15.84
N VAL A 12 0.24 -56.94 -14.82
CA VAL A 12 -0.85 -55.95 -14.79
C VAL A 12 -0.28 -54.66 -14.21
N VAL A 13 0.02 -53.74 -15.15
CA VAL A 13 -0.20 -52.30 -15.02
C VAL A 13 0.44 -51.66 -13.78
N LEU A 14 1.73 -51.33 -13.90
CA LEU A 14 2.30 -50.14 -13.25
C LEU A 14 1.67 -48.90 -13.88
N THR A 15 0.40 -48.66 -13.56
CA THR A 15 -0.21 -47.34 -13.75
C THR A 15 0.48 -46.44 -12.75
N ASN A 16 1.16 -45.42 -13.28
CA ASN A 16 1.50 -44.20 -12.58
C ASN A 16 0.24 -43.67 -11.89
N CYS A 17 0.01 -44.10 -10.65
CA CYS A 17 -0.78 -43.34 -9.71
C CYS A 17 0.05 -42.09 -9.43
N ASN A 18 -0.20 -41.05 -10.25
CA ASN A 18 -0.07 -39.67 -9.82
C ASN A 18 -0.93 -39.54 -8.57
N LEU A 19 -0.36 -39.88 -7.42
CA LEU A 19 -0.82 -39.40 -6.14
C LEU A 19 -0.48 -37.91 -6.15
N SER A 20 -1.33 -37.13 -6.78
CA SER A 20 -1.48 -35.73 -6.46
C SER A 20 -1.83 -35.71 -4.99
N VAL A 21 -0.81 -35.47 -4.17
CA VAL A 21 -0.97 -35.05 -2.79
C VAL A 21 -1.81 -33.79 -2.85
N TYR A 22 -3.13 -33.96 -2.71
CA TYR A 22 -4.06 -32.86 -2.53
C TYR A 22 -3.80 -32.30 -1.14
N ALA A 23 -2.74 -31.51 -1.02
CA ALA A 23 -2.57 -30.57 0.05
C ALA A 23 -3.89 -29.79 0.20
N GLN A 24 -4.31 -29.56 1.43
CA GLN A 24 -5.51 -28.80 1.76
C GLN A 24 -5.38 -27.39 1.17
N ARG A 25 -5.85 -27.21 -0.07
CA ARG A 25 -5.75 -25.92 -0.77
C ARG A 25 -6.68 -24.92 -0.11
N ASN A 26 -6.14 -23.75 0.18
CA ASN A 26 -6.90 -22.65 0.73
C ASN A 26 -7.90 -22.17 -0.33
N SER A 27 -9.14 -21.87 0.06
CA SER A 27 -10.14 -21.26 -0.83
C SER A 27 -9.75 -19.85 -1.30
N THR A 28 -8.57 -19.36 -0.91
CA THR A 28 -7.99 -18.10 -1.32
C THR A 28 -6.48 -18.25 -1.30
N GLU A 29 -5.86 -17.96 -2.43
CA GLU A 29 -4.41 -17.89 -2.59
C GLU A 29 -4.01 -16.45 -2.94
N ARG A 30 -2.72 -16.15 -2.81
CA ARG A 30 -2.19 -14.81 -3.11
C ARG A 30 -1.01 -14.90 -4.06
N ALA A 31 -1.02 -14.07 -5.09
CA ALA A 31 0.17 -13.78 -5.88
C ALA A 31 0.83 -12.49 -5.35
N THR A 32 2.16 -12.51 -5.26
CA THR A 32 2.96 -11.32 -5.00
C THR A 32 3.75 -11.00 -6.26
N PHE A 33 3.61 -9.77 -6.75
CA PHE A 33 4.32 -9.30 -7.95
C PHE A 33 4.59 -7.80 -7.84
N THR A 34 5.49 -7.30 -8.69
CA THR A 34 5.81 -5.87 -8.75
C THR A 34 5.42 -5.35 -10.11
N TYR A 35 4.73 -4.22 -10.18
CA TYR A 35 4.38 -3.56 -11.43
C TYR A 35 4.82 -2.10 -11.40
N THR A 36 4.93 -1.48 -12.56
CA THR A 36 5.18 -0.05 -12.68
C THR A 36 3.87 0.72 -12.55
N ARG A 37 3.69 1.43 -11.43
CA ARG A 37 2.53 2.29 -11.20
C ARG A 37 2.74 3.62 -11.91
N LEU A 38 1.76 4.02 -12.73
CA LEU A 38 1.77 5.29 -13.45
C LEU A 38 1.63 6.49 -12.48
N PRO A 39 2.21 7.65 -12.81
CA PRO A 39 2.05 8.88 -12.01
C PRO A 39 0.60 9.38 -11.97
N LEU A 40 0.22 10.09 -10.90
CA LEU A 40 -1.09 10.77 -10.82
C LEU A 40 -1.16 11.98 -11.76
N THR A 41 -0.05 12.69 -11.88
CA THR A 41 0.07 13.90 -12.68
C THR A 41 1.33 13.75 -13.51
N PRO A 42 1.27 13.00 -14.63
CA PRO A 42 2.42 12.81 -15.50
C PRO A 42 3.05 14.15 -15.86
N LEU A 43 4.38 14.22 -15.82
CA LEU A 43 5.10 15.42 -16.26
C LEU A 43 4.98 15.59 -17.78
N HIS A 44 5.26 16.81 -18.25
CA HIS A 44 5.30 17.10 -19.68
C HIS A 44 6.24 16.13 -20.42
N GLU A 45 5.82 15.67 -21.61
CA GLU A 45 6.53 14.62 -22.39
C GLU A 45 7.98 14.96 -22.76
N GLY A 46 8.31 16.25 -22.79
CA GLY A 46 9.68 16.74 -23.04
C GLY A 46 10.64 16.57 -21.86
N ILE A 47 10.16 16.25 -20.66
CA ILE A 47 10.98 16.08 -19.46
C ILE A 47 11.60 14.69 -19.46
N LYS A 48 12.92 14.61 -19.37
CA LYS A 48 13.68 13.34 -19.32
C LYS A 48 14.56 13.23 -18.09
N THR A 49 15.01 14.37 -17.58
CA THR A 49 15.96 14.45 -16.48
C THR A 49 15.39 15.19 -15.29
N TYR A 50 15.86 14.84 -14.09
CA TYR A 50 15.53 15.59 -12.87
C TYR A 50 16.76 15.85 -12.01
N GLU A 51 16.74 16.99 -11.33
CA GLU A 51 17.76 17.44 -10.40
C GLU A 51 17.14 17.59 -9.01
N ILE A 52 17.80 17.09 -7.97
CA ILE A 52 17.48 17.45 -6.59
C ILE A 52 18.53 18.45 -6.13
N LYS A 53 18.09 19.67 -5.82
CA LYS A 53 18.97 20.77 -5.42
C LYS A 53 18.86 21.03 -3.91
N PRO A 54 19.73 20.41 -3.09
CA PRO A 54 19.74 20.61 -1.66
C PRO A 54 20.30 21.99 -1.29
N VAL A 55 19.66 22.68 -0.35
CA VAL A 55 20.10 23.96 0.21
C VAL A 55 20.06 23.87 1.73
N ILE A 56 21.22 23.99 2.38
CA ILE A 56 21.30 24.13 3.84
C ILE A 56 21.49 25.61 4.16
N VAL A 57 20.42 26.29 4.60
CA VAL A 57 20.37 27.74 4.77
C VAL A 57 21.33 28.21 5.86
N ALA A 58 21.38 27.48 6.97
CA ALA A 58 22.41 27.57 7.99
C ALA A 58 22.47 26.24 8.75
N ALA A 59 23.68 25.79 9.08
CA ALA A 59 23.90 24.57 9.87
C ALA A 59 24.18 24.95 11.32
N SER A 60 23.62 24.20 12.28
CA SER A 60 24.03 24.33 13.68
C SER A 60 25.46 23.80 13.84
N ALA A 61 26.18 24.18 14.90
CA ALA A 61 27.56 23.72 15.14
C ALA A 61 27.69 22.18 15.15
N ASP A 62 26.64 21.47 15.59
CA ASP A 62 26.59 20.01 15.66
C ASP A 62 26.08 19.34 14.38
N ASP A 63 25.68 20.11 13.36
CA ASP A 63 25.14 19.59 12.11
C ASP A 63 26.26 19.26 11.13
N ASN A 64 26.34 18.00 10.69
CA ASN A 64 27.21 17.62 9.58
C ASN A 64 26.57 18.03 8.25
N ARG A 65 27.02 19.16 7.69
CA ARG A 65 26.49 19.73 6.45
C ARG A 65 26.57 18.77 5.26
N GLU A 66 27.66 18.04 5.11
CA GLU A 66 27.86 17.08 4.01
C GLU A 66 26.83 15.94 4.10
N GLN A 67 26.65 15.36 5.29
CA GLN A 67 25.66 14.31 5.51
C GLN A 67 24.23 14.81 5.29
N LEU A 68 23.90 16.04 5.71
CA LEU A 68 22.59 16.64 5.48
C LEU A 68 22.35 16.87 3.98
N THR A 69 23.32 17.43 3.27
CA THR A 69 23.25 17.62 1.81
C THR A 69 23.05 16.28 1.09
N ALA A 70 23.81 15.24 1.45
CA ALA A 70 23.67 13.91 0.86
C ALA A 70 22.29 13.30 1.14
N ARG A 71 21.75 13.47 2.35
CA ARG A 71 20.40 13.00 2.70
C ARG A 71 19.31 13.71 1.88
N LEU A 72 19.40 15.02 1.73
CA LEU A 72 18.47 15.79 0.90
C LEU A 72 18.59 15.39 -0.58
N HIS A 73 19.81 15.31 -1.11
CA HIS A 73 20.06 14.90 -2.49
C HIS A 73 19.49 13.50 -2.78
N ASN A 74 19.53 12.58 -1.81
CA ASN A 74 19.03 11.21 -1.96
C ASN A 74 17.63 11.00 -1.37
N ALA A 75 16.83 12.06 -1.23
CA ALA A 75 15.51 11.98 -0.61
C ALA A 75 14.55 11.02 -1.33
N PHE A 76 14.61 10.95 -2.67
CA PHE A 76 13.71 10.14 -3.49
C PHE A 76 14.32 9.78 -4.86
N ASN A 77 13.68 8.83 -5.53
CA ASN A 77 13.99 8.44 -6.91
C ASN A 77 12.77 8.68 -7.79
N LEU A 78 12.90 9.55 -8.79
CA LEU A 78 11.81 9.79 -9.72
C LEU A 78 11.89 8.78 -10.88
N TYR A 79 11.35 7.59 -10.66
CA TYR A 79 11.37 6.51 -11.65
C TYR A 79 10.73 6.93 -12.98
N GLY A 80 11.33 6.49 -14.08
CA GLY A 80 10.99 6.93 -15.44
C GLY A 80 11.81 8.13 -15.93
N TYR A 81 12.64 8.73 -15.07
CA TYR A 81 13.48 9.89 -15.38
C TYR A 81 14.92 9.65 -14.96
N GLU A 82 15.87 10.26 -15.67
CA GLU A 82 17.28 10.21 -15.35
C GLU A 82 17.63 11.27 -14.29
N LYS A 83 18.27 10.85 -13.20
CA LYS A 83 18.76 11.79 -12.19
C LYS A 83 20.07 12.42 -12.65
N VAL A 84 20.13 13.74 -12.70
CA VAL A 84 21.33 14.51 -13.04
C VAL A 84 21.77 15.41 -11.89
N VAL A 85 23.06 15.75 -11.87
CA VAL A 85 23.66 16.61 -10.83
C VAL A 85 23.25 18.07 -11.00
N GLU A 86 23.14 18.51 -12.26
CA GLU A 86 22.80 19.88 -12.62
C GLU A 86 22.06 19.89 -13.97
N ASN A 87 21.39 21.01 -14.25
CA ASN A 87 20.71 21.25 -15.53
C ASN A 87 19.57 20.25 -15.82
N GLY A 88 18.96 19.66 -14.78
CA GLY A 88 17.77 18.84 -14.96
C GLY A 88 16.60 19.62 -15.54
N ASP A 89 15.79 18.96 -16.36
CA ASP A 89 14.56 19.50 -16.97
C ASP A 89 13.54 19.91 -15.89
N ILE A 90 13.48 19.13 -14.80
CA ILE A 90 12.76 19.47 -13.58
C ILE A 90 13.74 19.60 -12.41
N VAL A 91 13.56 20.64 -11.58
CA VAL A 91 14.40 20.90 -10.40
C VAL A 91 13.56 20.85 -9.14
N PHE A 92 13.91 19.93 -8.25
CA PHE A 92 13.37 19.81 -6.92
C PHE A 92 14.31 20.50 -5.93
N GLY A 93 14.00 21.75 -5.58
CA GLY A 93 14.74 22.47 -4.54
C GLY A 93 14.30 22.01 -3.16
N LEU A 94 15.22 21.49 -2.34
CA LEU A 94 14.95 21.12 -0.94
C LEU A 94 15.80 21.98 -0.02
N ALA A 95 15.17 22.86 0.77
CA ALA A 95 15.88 23.78 1.64
C ALA A 95 15.62 23.50 3.12
N LEU A 96 16.68 23.12 3.84
CA LEU A 96 16.64 22.87 5.28
C LEU A 96 17.15 24.10 6.04
N SER A 97 16.30 24.61 6.92
CA SER A 97 16.61 25.72 7.81
C SER A 97 17.05 25.21 9.20
N PRO A 98 17.78 26.01 9.99
CA PRO A 98 18.08 25.66 11.38
C PRO A 98 16.82 25.34 12.17
N SER A 99 16.94 24.37 13.09
CA SER A 99 15.91 24.18 14.10
C SER A 99 15.86 25.38 15.04
N HIS A 100 14.66 25.81 15.42
CA HIS A 100 14.47 26.91 16.35
C HIS A 100 13.70 26.43 17.58
N LEU A 101 14.39 26.41 18.72
CA LEU A 101 13.79 26.14 20.02
C LEU A 101 13.28 27.48 20.58
N LYS A 102 11.97 27.58 20.77
CA LYS A 102 11.32 28.79 21.26
C LYS A 102 11.20 28.80 22.78
N ALA A 103 10.75 27.69 23.37
CA ALA A 103 10.56 27.59 24.81
C ALA A 103 10.70 26.16 25.32
N VAL A 104 10.98 26.04 26.61
CA VAL A 104 11.02 24.77 27.36
C VAL A 104 10.19 24.95 28.61
N TYR A 105 9.05 24.26 28.68
CA TYR A 105 8.10 24.37 29.76
C TYR A 105 8.26 23.21 30.73
N ALA A 106 8.43 23.54 32.01
CA ALA A 106 8.47 22.57 33.09
C ALA A 106 7.05 22.14 33.44
N GLU A 107 6.66 20.93 33.03
CA GLU A 107 5.29 20.43 33.18
C GLU A 107 5.16 19.33 34.24
N LYS A 108 3.91 19.13 34.69
CA LYS A 108 3.50 18.08 35.63
C LYS A 108 2.21 17.43 35.13
N ILE A 109 2.10 16.11 35.21
CA ILE A 109 0.85 15.36 35.03
C ILE A 109 0.62 14.43 36.21
N ASP A 110 -0.59 14.41 36.73
CA ASP A 110 -1.00 13.48 37.78
C ASP A 110 -1.75 12.30 37.14
N LYS A 111 -1.31 11.08 37.44
CA LYS A 111 -1.93 9.84 36.95
C LYS A 111 -2.40 8.98 38.12
N LYS A 112 -3.56 8.35 37.95
CA LYS A 112 -4.08 7.34 38.88
C LYS A 112 -3.48 5.99 38.54
N GLU A 113 -2.82 5.37 39.51
CA GLU A 113 -2.20 4.05 39.37
C GLU A 113 -2.68 3.12 40.47
N LYS A 114 -2.81 1.82 40.17
CA LYS A 114 -3.14 0.82 41.18
C LYS A 114 -1.86 0.28 41.78
N LYS A 115 -1.73 0.41 43.10
CA LYS A 115 -0.69 -0.24 43.91
C LYS A 115 -1.36 -0.93 45.08
N ASP A 116 -1.20 -2.25 45.16
CA ASP A 116 -1.77 -3.09 46.22
C ASP A 116 -3.29 -2.87 46.41
N ASP A 117 -4.05 -2.98 45.32
CA ASP A 117 -5.52 -2.76 45.24
C ASP A 117 -6.03 -1.37 45.69
N LYS A 118 -5.13 -0.42 45.92
CA LYS A 118 -5.45 0.98 46.20
C LYS A 118 -5.11 1.86 44.99
N GLU A 119 -6.02 2.77 44.68
CA GLU A 119 -5.77 3.83 43.70
C GLU A 119 -4.91 4.92 44.37
N ILE A 120 -3.70 5.12 43.84
CA ILE A 120 -2.80 6.19 44.25
C ILE A 120 -2.62 7.19 43.11
N THR A 121 -2.54 8.47 43.44
CA THR A 121 -2.18 9.51 42.47
C THR A 121 -0.65 9.65 42.45
N VAL A 122 -0.04 9.41 41.31
CA VAL A 122 1.40 9.56 41.06
C VAL A 122 1.62 10.78 40.18
N SER A 123 2.47 11.69 40.65
CA SER A 123 2.88 12.88 39.90
C SER A 123 4.09 12.57 39.03
N TYR A 124 3.99 12.91 37.74
CA TYR A 124 5.08 12.80 36.77
C TYR A 124 5.49 14.18 36.27
N TYR A 125 6.80 14.41 36.16
CA TYR A 125 7.40 15.67 35.75
C TYR A 125 8.16 15.49 34.43
N TYR A 126 7.97 16.41 33.48
CA TYR A 126 8.63 16.37 32.18
C TYR A 126 8.86 17.79 31.66
N TYR A 127 9.63 17.93 30.59
CA TYR A 127 9.69 19.16 29.82
C TYR A 127 8.83 19.01 28.57
N ASN A 128 8.03 20.02 28.30
CA ASN A 128 7.35 20.20 27.03
C ASN A 128 8.08 21.27 26.23
N ILE A 129 8.62 20.90 25.07
CA ILE A 129 9.55 21.75 24.30
C ILE A 129 8.83 22.27 23.07
N GLU A 130 8.74 23.59 22.94
CA GLU A 130 8.22 24.25 21.75
C GLU A 130 9.37 24.48 20.75
N ILE A 131 9.36 23.74 19.65
CA ILE A 131 10.45 23.70 18.67
C ILE A 131 9.91 23.55 17.24
N ARG A 132 10.67 24.01 16.25
CA ARG A 132 10.43 23.76 14.82
C ARG A 132 11.71 23.41 14.08
N PHE A 133 11.58 22.71 12.95
CA PHE A 133 12.72 22.37 12.08
C PHE A 133 12.33 22.44 10.61
N PRO A 134 12.35 23.65 10.01
CA PRO A 134 11.72 23.89 8.71
C PRO A 134 12.45 23.22 7.55
N LEU A 135 11.70 22.46 6.75
CA LEU A 135 12.10 21.94 5.45
C LEU A 135 11.13 22.49 4.40
N SER A 136 11.62 23.36 3.52
CA SER A 136 10.85 23.84 2.38
C SER A 136 11.21 23.10 1.09
N PHE A 137 10.27 23.10 0.15
CA PHE A 137 10.44 22.51 -1.16
C PHE A 137 9.98 23.46 -2.27
N THR A 138 10.58 23.31 -3.46
CA THR A 138 10.12 23.92 -4.72
C THR A 138 10.23 22.88 -5.83
N ILE A 139 9.30 22.90 -6.77
CA ILE A 139 9.29 22.04 -7.96
C ILE A 139 9.17 22.94 -9.18
N ASN A 140 10.27 23.08 -9.90
CA ASN A 140 10.35 23.95 -11.08
C ASN A 140 10.51 23.11 -12.34
N ASP A 141 9.58 23.27 -13.26
CA ASP A 141 9.64 22.71 -14.61
C ASP A 141 10.33 23.73 -15.53
N LYS A 142 11.54 23.42 -15.99
CA LYS A 142 12.31 24.30 -16.88
C LYS A 142 11.85 24.21 -18.33
N VAL A 143 11.19 23.13 -18.72
CA VAL A 143 10.66 22.93 -20.09
C VAL A 143 9.48 23.87 -20.30
N THR A 144 8.51 23.86 -19.38
CA THR A 144 7.34 24.76 -19.43
C THR A 144 7.60 26.12 -18.79
N LYS A 145 8.73 26.29 -18.08
CA LYS A 145 9.11 27.50 -17.33
C LYS A 145 8.10 27.86 -16.24
N THR A 146 7.56 26.84 -15.56
CA THR A 146 6.56 27.01 -14.51
C THR A 146 7.05 26.45 -13.17
N THR A 147 6.55 27.01 -12.07
CA THR A 147 6.66 26.39 -10.75
C THR A 147 5.41 25.58 -10.49
N LEU A 148 5.55 24.25 -10.42
CA LEU A 148 4.44 23.33 -10.19
C LEU A 148 3.95 23.38 -8.75
N SER A 149 4.86 23.53 -7.79
CA SER A 149 4.52 23.58 -6.37
C SER A 149 5.66 24.16 -5.53
N SER A 150 5.32 24.76 -4.40
CA SER A 150 6.28 25.17 -3.37
C SER A 150 5.61 25.26 -2.00
N GLY A 151 6.41 25.22 -0.93
CA GLY A 151 5.91 25.40 0.43
C GLY A 151 6.80 24.75 1.49
N PHE A 152 6.26 24.52 2.67
CA PHE A 152 6.90 23.75 3.74
C PHE A 152 6.33 22.33 3.79
N VAL A 153 7.21 21.36 3.96
CA VAL A 153 6.83 19.96 4.14
C VAL A 153 6.20 19.79 5.52
N ASN A 154 5.04 19.14 5.61
CA ASN A 154 4.33 18.82 6.86
C ASN A 154 4.18 20.01 7.83
N ASN A 155 3.99 21.23 7.32
CA ASN A 155 3.95 22.44 8.13
C ASN A 155 5.21 22.59 9.04
N SER A 156 6.37 22.11 8.60
CA SER A 156 7.62 22.09 9.39
C SER A 156 8.13 23.48 9.84
N ASN A 157 7.52 24.55 9.33
CA ASN A 157 7.78 25.91 9.78
C ASN A 157 6.97 26.32 11.03
N ASP A 158 5.95 25.55 11.37
CA ASP A 158 5.12 25.74 12.56
C ASP A 158 5.82 25.14 13.78
N TYR A 159 5.54 25.71 14.95
CA TYR A 159 6.05 25.16 16.20
C TYR A 159 5.24 23.93 16.60
N VAL A 160 5.95 22.90 17.04
CA VAL A 160 5.39 21.70 17.63
C VAL A 160 5.85 21.55 19.07
N TYR A 161 5.09 20.78 19.85
CA TYR A 161 5.40 20.43 21.22
C TYR A 161 5.99 19.01 21.27
N VAL A 162 7.13 18.88 21.92
CA VAL A 162 7.84 17.60 22.08
C VAL A 162 8.06 17.35 23.58
N GLU A 163 7.55 16.23 24.07
CA GLU A 163 7.72 15.84 25.46
C GLU A 163 9.04 15.08 25.68
N THR A 164 9.75 15.41 26.76
CA THR A 164 10.80 14.53 27.29
C THR A 164 10.19 13.32 28.01
N PRO A 165 11.00 12.31 28.40
CA PRO A 165 10.53 11.29 29.34
C PRO A 165 9.93 11.91 30.62
N LYS A 166 9.09 11.11 31.29
CA LYS A 166 8.39 11.47 32.52
C LYS A 166 9.16 10.93 33.72
N PHE A 167 9.37 11.77 34.73
CA PHE A 167 10.19 11.49 35.92
C PHE A 167 9.37 11.61 37.20
N GLY A 168 9.80 10.94 38.27
CA GLY A 168 9.09 10.95 39.56
C GLY A 168 9.28 12.25 40.35
N SER A 169 10.28 13.07 39.99
CA SER A 169 10.53 14.36 40.64
C SER A 169 11.01 15.46 39.68
N PRO A 170 10.82 16.74 40.03
CA PRO A 170 11.40 17.86 39.28
C PRO A 170 12.94 17.81 39.19
N THR A 171 13.59 17.28 40.24
CA THR A 171 15.05 17.15 40.33
C THR A 171 15.58 16.14 39.31
N GLU A 172 14.95 14.97 39.21
CA GLU A 172 15.31 13.95 38.22
C GLU A 172 15.14 14.46 36.80
N ARG A 173 14.02 15.12 36.50
CA ARG A 173 13.78 15.76 35.19
C ARG A 173 14.90 16.74 34.84
N SER A 174 15.25 17.62 35.77
CA SER A 174 16.26 18.66 35.54
C SER A 174 17.66 18.06 35.34
N LYS A 175 18.01 17.04 36.16
CA LYS A 175 19.27 16.29 36.01
C LYS A 175 19.35 15.61 34.65
N TRP A 176 18.28 14.93 34.24
CA TRP A 176 18.22 14.29 32.93
C TRP A 176 18.40 15.31 31.80
N TRP A 177 17.69 16.44 31.84
CA TRP A 177 17.78 17.46 30.80
C TRP A 177 19.19 18.02 30.64
N ASN A 178 19.86 18.34 31.75
CA ASN A 178 21.22 18.87 31.70
C ASN A 178 22.22 17.89 31.07
N SER A 179 22.01 16.58 31.25
CA SER A 179 22.87 15.55 30.65
C SER A 179 22.48 15.19 29.21
N ASN A 180 21.20 15.28 28.85
CA ASN A 180 20.67 14.66 27.62
C ASN A 180 20.10 15.63 26.59
N LYS A 181 19.99 16.94 26.89
CA LYS A 181 19.37 17.94 26.01
C LYS A 181 19.87 17.86 24.56
N ASN A 182 21.19 17.87 24.37
CA ASN A 182 21.77 17.94 23.03
C ASN A 182 21.48 16.67 22.23
N GLU A 183 21.61 15.50 22.85
CA GLU A 183 21.30 14.22 22.20
C GLU A 183 19.80 14.08 21.91
N PHE A 184 18.95 14.51 22.85
CA PHE A 184 17.50 14.51 22.66
C PHE A 184 17.08 15.36 21.46
N ILE A 185 17.56 16.61 21.38
CA ILE A 185 17.25 17.50 20.25
C ILE A 185 17.85 16.97 18.94
N LYS A 186 19.06 16.41 18.96
CA LYS A 186 19.68 15.78 17.79
C LYS A 186 18.85 14.61 17.25
N ASN A 187 18.38 13.72 18.13
CA ASN A 187 17.55 12.59 17.76
C ASN A 187 16.19 13.07 17.21
N TRP A 188 15.56 14.04 17.88
CA TRP A 188 14.33 14.64 17.37
C TRP A 188 14.51 15.25 15.97
N LYS A 189 15.57 16.04 15.74
CA LYS A 189 15.89 16.60 14.41
C LYS A 189 16.07 15.50 13.35
N LYS A 190 16.74 14.40 13.70
CA LYS A 190 16.96 13.27 12.79
C LYS A 190 15.63 12.64 12.38
N ASP A 191 14.75 12.39 13.36
CA ASP A 191 13.45 11.75 13.16
C ASP A 191 12.51 12.68 12.38
N GLU A 192 12.49 13.96 12.72
CA GLU A 192 11.71 14.98 12.03
C GLU A 192 12.14 15.12 10.56
N LEU A 193 13.46 15.18 10.30
CA LEU A 193 13.96 15.19 8.93
C LEU A 193 13.61 13.89 8.18
N ASN A 194 13.72 12.73 8.81
CA ASN A 194 13.32 11.45 8.19
C ASN A 194 11.83 11.43 7.82
N ARG A 195 10.96 11.89 8.72
CA ARG A 195 9.52 11.99 8.47
C ARG A 195 9.25 12.91 7.27
N ASN A 196 9.85 14.09 7.26
CA ASN A 196 9.64 15.07 6.20
C ASN A 196 10.18 14.59 4.85
N LEU A 197 11.36 13.95 4.80
CA LEU A 197 11.86 13.35 3.56
C LEU A 197 11.02 12.16 3.09
N GLY A 198 10.48 11.37 4.02
CA GLY A 198 9.50 10.33 3.69
C GLY A 198 8.25 10.89 3.01
N THR A 199 7.70 12.00 3.52
CA THR A 199 6.56 12.68 2.89
C THR A 199 6.91 13.28 1.52
N VAL A 200 8.08 13.92 1.38
CA VAL A 200 8.54 14.42 0.08
C VAL A 200 8.63 13.29 -0.92
N LYS A 201 9.26 12.18 -0.53
CA LYS A 201 9.40 10.98 -1.35
C LYS A 201 8.05 10.46 -1.80
N GLU A 202 7.16 10.16 -0.87
CA GLU A 202 5.83 9.63 -1.18
C GLU A 202 5.07 10.57 -2.13
N ARG A 203 5.05 11.87 -1.83
CA ARG A 203 4.34 12.85 -2.64
C ARG A 203 4.92 12.94 -4.06
N VAL A 204 6.24 13.08 -4.19
CA VAL A 204 6.88 13.26 -5.50
C VAL A 204 6.80 11.98 -6.33
N GLU A 205 7.08 10.82 -5.75
CA GLU A 205 7.02 9.54 -6.45
C GLU A 205 5.57 9.17 -6.86
N ASN A 206 4.56 9.47 -6.03
CA ASN A 206 3.16 9.24 -6.36
C ASN A 206 2.63 10.18 -7.44
N LEU A 207 3.02 11.47 -7.37
CA LEU A 207 2.53 12.48 -8.30
C LEU A 207 3.17 12.34 -9.68
N TYR A 208 4.49 12.17 -9.73
CA TYR A 208 5.24 12.37 -10.96
C TYR A 208 6.01 11.12 -11.43
N GLY A 209 6.23 10.12 -10.56
CA GLY A 209 7.09 8.97 -10.87
C GLY A 209 6.35 7.74 -11.40
N TYR A 210 7.01 7.00 -12.29
CA TYR A 210 6.63 5.66 -12.75
C TYR A 210 7.12 4.60 -11.76
N THR A 211 6.47 4.52 -10.60
CA THR A 211 7.04 3.89 -9.41
C THR A 211 6.82 2.36 -9.38
N PRO A 212 7.89 1.53 -9.28
CA PRO A 212 7.76 0.10 -9.02
C PRO A 212 7.01 -0.14 -7.69
N THR A 213 5.91 -0.87 -7.76
CA THR A 213 5.00 -1.08 -6.63
C THR A 213 4.73 -2.57 -6.45
N MET A 214 5.00 -3.09 -5.26
CA MET A 214 4.71 -4.48 -4.90
C MET A 214 3.24 -4.63 -4.50
N VAL A 215 2.60 -5.67 -5.04
CA VAL A 215 1.17 -5.96 -4.90
C VAL A 215 0.99 -7.35 -4.31
N TYR A 216 -0.04 -7.50 -3.47
CA TYR A 216 -0.53 -8.79 -2.99
C TYR A 216 -1.93 -9.02 -3.52
N GLN A 217 -2.05 -9.78 -4.61
CA GLN A 217 -3.32 -10.03 -5.27
C GLN A 217 -3.93 -11.34 -4.79
N ALA A 218 -5.10 -11.25 -4.16
CA ALA A 218 -5.88 -12.43 -3.80
C ALA A 218 -6.59 -13.00 -5.02
N VAL A 219 -6.59 -14.33 -5.13
CA VAL A 219 -7.39 -15.09 -6.10
C VAL A 219 -8.20 -16.11 -5.33
N TYR A 220 -9.51 -16.04 -5.47
CA TYR A 220 -10.47 -16.82 -4.71
C TYR A 220 -10.82 -18.12 -5.45
N SER A 221 -11.05 -19.18 -4.68
CA SER A 221 -11.67 -20.43 -5.13
C SER A 221 -12.84 -20.76 -4.17
N ALA A 222 -13.33 -21.99 -4.21
CA ALA A 222 -14.29 -22.53 -3.26
C ALA A 222 -13.61 -23.47 -2.25
N SER A 223 -14.22 -23.63 -1.08
CA SER A 223 -13.72 -24.60 -0.10
C SER A 223 -14.03 -26.02 -0.57
N LYS A 224 -13.05 -26.92 -0.51
CA LYS A 224 -13.23 -28.35 -0.84
C LYS A 224 -14.19 -28.99 0.16
N ARG A 225 -15.46 -29.10 -0.25
CA ARG A 225 -16.49 -29.97 0.35
C ARG A 225 -16.62 -31.23 -0.51
N LYS A 226 -17.67 -32.02 -0.33
CA LYS A 226 -18.04 -33.15 -1.23
C LYS A 226 -18.48 -32.71 -2.64
N VAL A 227 -17.96 -31.59 -3.13
CA VAL A 227 -18.31 -30.93 -4.40
C VAL A 227 -17.02 -30.70 -5.16
N ASP A 228 -17.01 -31.01 -6.46
CA ASP A 228 -15.86 -30.80 -7.32
C ASP A 228 -15.76 -29.34 -7.78
N TYR A 229 -14.60 -28.74 -7.56
CA TYR A 229 -14.24 -27.37 -7.95
C TYR A 229 -12.92 -27.34 -8.73
N SER A 230 -12.58 -28.44 -9.41
CA SER A 230 -11.34 -28.58 -10.19
C SER A 230 -11.16 -27.48 -11.25
N ASP A 231 -12.24 -27.06 -11.90
CA ASP A 231 -12.27 -25.94 -12.85
C ASP A 231 -11.97 -24.57 -12.20
N LEU A 232 -12.53 -24.28 -11.02
CA LEU A 232 -12.22 -23.09 -10.24
C LEU A 232 -10.76 -23.09 -9.77
N ASP A 233 -10.26 -24.24 -9.32
CA ASP A 233 -8.87 -24.41 -8.92
C ASP A 233 -7.94 -24.16 -10.13
N GLN A 234 -8.28 -24.67 -11.33
CA GLN A 234 -7.51 -24.43 -12.54
C GLN A 234 -7.53 -22.94 -12.95
N ALA A 235 -8.70 -22.30 -12.93
CA ALA A 235 -8.82 -20.87 -13.22
C ALA A 235 -8.02 -20.02 -12.21
N GLN A 236 -8.04 -20.38 -10.93
CA GLN A 236 -7.23 -19.75 -9.90
C GLN A 236 -5.72 -19.89 -10.21
N GLN A 237 -5.27 -21.09 -10.60
CA GLN A 237 -3.86 -21.32 -10.94
C GLN A 237 -3.39 -20.51 -12.14
N LEU A 238 -4.20 -20.43 -13.20
CA LEU A 238 -3.92 -19.61 -14.38
C LEU A 238 -3.76 -18.14 -13.99
N ALA A 239 -4.68 -17.60 -13.19
CA ALA A 239 -4.58 -16.22 -12.74
C ALA A 239 -3.37 -15.97 -11.83
N LEU A 240 -3.05 -16.90 -10.92
CA LEU A 240 -1.85 -16.80 -10.08
C LEU A 240 -0.57 -16.83 -10.90
N ALA A 241 -0.50 -17.65 -11.96
CA ALA A 241 0.61 -17.68 -12.90
C ALA A 241 0.72 -16.35 -13.65
N ALA A 242 -0.42 -15.84 -14.15
CA ALA A 242 -0.47 -14.57 -14.86
C ALA A 242 0.07 -13.43 -13.98
N TYR A 243 -0.44 -13.30 -12.75
CA TYR A 243 0.05 -12.26 -11.84
C TYR A 243 1.54 -12.39 -11.53
N LYS A 244 2.08 -13.60 -11.41
CA LYS A 244 3.50 -13.84 -11.13
C LYS A 244 4.42 -13.54 -12.32
N SER A 245 3.91 -13.50 -13.55
CA SER A 245 4.72 -13.15 -14.73
C SER A 245 4.98 -11.64 -14.85
N VAL A 246 4.24 -10.81 -14.09
CA VAL A 246 4.38 -9.36 -14.09
C VAL A 246 5.60 -8.91 -13.26
N THR A 247 6.50 -8.15 -13.89
CA THR A 247 7.59 -7.43 -13.23
C THR A 247 7.53 -5.93 -13.54
N ALA A 248 8.32 -5.13 -12.82
CA ALA A 248 8.43 -3.69 -13.11
C ALA A 248 9.00 -3.45 -14.52
N GLU A 249 9.92 -4.28 -15.00
CA GLU A 249 10.50 -4.15 -16.34
C GLU A 249 9.57 -4.69 -17.44
N ASN A 250 8.94 -5.84 -17.22
CA ASN A 250 8.19 -6.53 -18.27
C ASN A 250 6.72 -6.10 -18.36
N GLY A 251 6.17 -5.52 -17.28
CA GLY A 251 4.78 -5.07 -17.23
C GLY A 251 3.76 -6.19 -17.47
N PHE A 252 2.58 -5.81 -17.98
CA PHE A 252 1.51 -6.73 -18.37
C PHE A 252 1.76 -7.22 -19.81
N ASN A 253 2.55 -8.29 -19.93
CA ASN A 253 3.03 -8.83 -21.20
C ASN A 253 2.05 -9.84 -21.84
N GLU A 254 2.45 -10.44 -22.96
CA GLU A 254 1.65 -11.45 -23.67
C GLU A 254 1.31 -12.67 -22.79
N GLU A 255 2.27 -13.17 -22.00
CA GLU A 255 2.05 -14.31 -21.10
C GLU A 255 0.96 -14.00 -20.06
N PHE A 256 1.03 -12.80 -19.44
CA PHE A 256 -0.03 -12.31 -18.54
C PHE A 256 -1.38 -12.32 -19.26
N ASN A 257 -1.46 -11.70 -20.44
CA ASN A 257 -2.71 -11.57 -21.20
C ASN A 257 -3.31 -12.95 -21.55
N THR A 258 -2.51 -13.87 -22.08
CA THR A 258 -2.98 -15.22 -22.44
C THR A 258 -3.57 -15.95 -21.23
N GLN A 259 -2.82 -16.02 -20.13
CA GLN A 259 -3.23 -16.77 -18.94
C GLN A 259 -4.43 -16.12 -18.23
N ILE A 260 -4.48 -14.78 -18.16
CA ILE A 260 -5.58 -14.08 -17.50
C ILE A 260 -6.89 -14.15 -18.32
N TYR A 261 -6.82 -14.06 -19.66
CA TYR A 261 -7.99 -14.24 -20.52
C TYR A 261 -8.55 -15.67 -20.41
N GLU A 262 -7.69 -16.68 -20.33
CA GLU A 262 -8.12 -18.07 -20.13
C GLU A 262 -8.85 -18.23 -18.77
N ALA A 263 -8.27 -17.69 -17.69
CA ALA A 263 -8.90 -17.70 -16.36
C ALA A 263 -10.26 -16.99 -16.36
N ILE A 264 -10.37 -15.82 -17.01
CA ILE A 264 -11.62 -15.08 -17.18
C ILE A 264 -12.66 -15.94 -17.92
N GLY A 265 -12.27 -16.59 -19.01
CA GLY A 265 -13.15 -17.48 -19.78
C GLY A 265 -13.70 -18.62 -18.93
N MET A 266 -12.85 -19.26 -18.12
CA MET A 266 -13.27 -20.31 -17.19
C MET A 266 -14.25 -19.79 -16.14
N TRP A 267 -13.95 -18.67 -15.48
CA TRP A 267 -14.82 -18.08 -14.46
C TRP A 267 -16.19 -17.68 -15.01
N LYS A 268 -16.24 -17.09 -16.21
CA LYS A 268 -17.52 -16.78 -16.89
C LYS A 268 -18.33 -18.04 -17.17
N LYS A 269 -17.68 -19.11 -17.65
CA LYS A 269 -18.34 -20.40 -17.89
C LYS A 269 -18.88 -21.00 -16.59
N ILE A 270 -18.12 -20.96 -15.50
CA ILE A 270 -18.56 -21.50 -14.21
C ILE A 270 -19.74 -20.71 -13.64
N LEU A 271 -19.77 -19.38 -13.83
CA LEU A 271 -20.89 -18.55 -13.39
C LEU A 271 -22.23 -18.90 -14.05
N THR A 272 -22.26 -19.60 -15.20
CA THR A 272 -23.53 -20.04 -15.79
C THR A 272 -24.25 -21.08 -14.94
N GLU A 273 -23.55 -21.71 -13.99
CA GLU A 273 -24.11 -22.66 -13.02
C GLU A 273 -24.61 -21.99 -11.74
N TYR A 274 -24.53 -20.66 -11.64
CA TYR A 274 -24.95 -19.94 -10.45
C TYR A 274 -26.45 -20.14 -10.19
N ASP A 275 -26.74 -20.70 -9.02
CA ASP A 275 -28.10 -20.89 -8.52
C ASP A 275 -28.21 -20.25 -7.12
N GLU A 276 -29.02 -19.19 -7.05
CA GLU A 276 -29.24 -18.44 -5.84
C GLU A 276 -30.33 -19.01 -4.93
N SER A 277 -31.14 -19.93 -5.45
CA SER A 277 -32.28 -20.51 -4.74
C SER A 277 -31.86 -21.45 -3.62
N THR A 278 -30.65 -22.05 -3.71
CA THR A 278 -30.16 -23.02 -2.74
C THR A 278 -28.71 -22.82 -2.36
N LYS A 279 -28.46 -22.75 -1.04
CA LYS A 279 -27.11 -22.71 -0.47
C LYS A 279 -26.29 -23.98 -0.76
N LYS A 280 -26.94 -25.07 -1.20
CA LYS A 280 -26.31 -26.35 -1.56
C LYS A 280 -25.86 -26.41 -3.02
N ALA A 281 -26.23 -25.42 -3.85
CA ALA A 281 -25.74 -25.32 -5.22
C ALA A 281 -24.21 -25.34 -5.21
N ARG A 282 -23.63 -26.00 -6.22
CA ARG A 282 -22.18 -25.98 -6.46
C ARG A 282 -21.68 -24.54 -6.52
N ILE A 283 -22.32 -23.74 -7.37
CA ILE A 283 -22.09 -22.30 -7.47
C ILE A 283 -23.25 -21.59 -6.76
N ASN A 284 -23.10 -21.40 -5.45
CA ASN A 284 -24.03 -20.62 -4.63
C ASN A 284 -23.58 -19.15 -4.51
N LYS A 285 -24.36 -18.32 -3.79
CA LYS A 285 -24.06 -16.90 -3.54
C LYS A 285 -22.61 -16.64 -3.13
N LYS A 286 -22.05 -17.43 -2.21
CA LYS A 286 -20.67 -17.24 -1.73
C LYS A 286 -19.64 -17.48 -2.84
N VAL A 287 -19.81 -18.56 -3.60
CA VAL A 287 -18.90 -18.92 -4.68
C VAL A 287 -19.03 -17.92 -5.84
N ALA A 288 -20.24 -17.56 -6.25
CA ALA A 288 -20.48 -16.55 -7.27
C ALA A 288 -19.88 -15.18 -6.89
N SER A 289 -20.05 -14.75 -5.64
CA SER A 289 -19.41 -13.52 -5.13
C SER A 289 -17.88 -13.58 -5.26
N ASN A 290 -17.25 -14.70 -4.90
CA ASN A 290 -15.80 -14.90 -5.07
C ASN A 290 -15.37 -14.86 -6.55
N ILE A 291 -16.16 -15.46 -7.45
CA ILE A 291 -15.86 -15.43 -8.88
C ILE A 291 -15.95 -13.99 -9.42
N HIS A 292 -16.95 -13.21 -9.00
CA HIS A 292 -17.02 -11.80 -9.37
C HIS A 292 -15.86 -10.97 -8.81
N LYS A 293 -15.38 -11.26 -7.58
CA LYS A 293 -14.13 -10.65 -7.06
C LYS A 293 -12.93 -10.97 -7.94
N ASN A 294 -12.81 -12.20 -8.43
CA ASN A 294 -11.73 -12.59 -9.35
C ASN A 294 -11.83 -11.85 -10.68
N LEU A 295 -13.00 -11.84 -11.30
CA LEU A 295 -13.24 -11.17 -12.58
C LEU A 295 -12.95 -9.68 -12.49
N ALA A 296 -13.47 -9.00 -11.46
CA ALA A 296 -13.20 -7.58 -11.23
C ALA A 296 -11.69 -7.29 -11.12
N ASN A 297 -10.95 -8.07 -10.31
CA ASN A 297 -9.51 -7.91 -10.20
C ASN A 297 -8.77 -8.21 -11.52
N ALA A 298 -9.19 -9.22 -12.27
CA ALA A 298 -8.59 -9.56 -13.55
C ALA A 298 -8.71 -8.40 -14.55
N TYR A 299 -9.93 -7.90 -14.76
CA TYR A 299 -10.16 -6.75 -15.63
C TYR A 299 -9.46 -5.48 -15.15
N TYR A 300 -9.43 -5.24 -13.83
CA TYR A 300 -8.67 -4.14 -13.24
C TYR A 300 -7.21 -4.16 -13.68
N TRP A 301 -6.54 -5.31 -13.58
CA TRP A 301 -5.13 -5.43 -13.97
C TRP A 301 -4.93 -5.33 -15.49
N MET A 302 -5.93 -5.71 -16.28
CA MET A 302 -5.92 -5.54 -17.74
C MET A 302 -6.18 -4.10 -18.20
N GLY A 303 -6.61 -3.21 -17.31
CA GLY A 303 -6.99 -1.84 -17.66
C GLY A 303 -8.42 -1.72 -18.23
N GLU A 304 -9.21 -2.79 -18.14
CA GLU A 304 -10.60 -2.88 -18.60
C GLU A 304 -11.53 -2.37 -17.49
N ILE A 305 -11.52 -1.05 -17.26
CA ILE A 305 -12.11 -0.40 -16.08
C ILE A 305 -13.63 -0.64 -15.99
N ASP A 306 -14.35 -0.60 -17.11
CA ASP A 306 -15.80 -0.78 -17.13
C ASP A 306 -16.20 -2.21 -16.76
N GLN A 307 -15.55 -3.23 -17.33
CA GLN A 307 -15.80 -4.62 -16.99
C GLN A 307 -15.41 -4.93 -15.53
N ALA A 308 -14.37 -4.29 -15.02
CA ALA A 308 -14.00 -4.38 -13.62
C ALA A 308 -15.11 -3.79 -12.72
N ARG A 309 -15.66 -2.63 -13.10
CA ARG A 309 -16.78 -1.96 -12.43
C ARG A 309 -18.03 -2.84 -12.42
N ASP A 310 -18.41 -3.40 -13.57
CA ASP A 310 -19.59 -4.26 -13.72
C ASP A 310 -19.54 -5.47 -12.79
N HIS A 311 -18.40 -6.17 -12.74
CA HIS A 311 -18.24 -7.31 -11.84
C HIS A 311 -18.19 -6.90 -10.36
N ARG A 312 -17.71 -5.71 -10.03
CA ARG A 312 -17.82 -5.15 -8.67
C ARG A 312 -19.28 -4.86 -8.31
N ILE A 313 -20.10 -4.32 -9.23
CA ILE A 313 -21.55 -4.12 -9.03
C ILE A 313 -22.22 -5.47 -8.77
N LEU A 314 -22.03 -6.45 -9.65
CA LEU A 314 -22.60 -7.80 -9.52
C LEU A 314 -22.19 -8.47 -8.20
N GLN A 315 -20.94 -8.30 -7.78
CA GLN A 315 -20.46 -8.79 -6.48
C GLN A 315 -21.23 -8.16 -5.30
N SER A 316 -21.46 -6.85 -5.33
CA SER A 316 -22.15 -6.10 -4.27
C SER A 316 -23.65 -6.39 -4.21
N GLN A 317 -24.26 -6.80 -5.32
CA GLN A 317 -25.63 -7.29 -5.34
C GLN A 317 -25.78 -8.59 -4.54
N ILE A 318 -24.73 -9.43 -4.51
CA ILE A 318 -24.70 -10.71 -3.79
C ILE A 318 -24.24 -10.55 -2.33
N ASP A 319 -23.21 -9.76 -2.06
CA ASP A 319 -22.59 -9.56 -0.74
C ASP A 319 -22.87 -8.14 -0.23
N LYS A 320 -23.88 -8.02 0.63
CA LYS A 320 -24.38 -6.75 1.17
C LYS A 320 -23.49 -6.12 2.25
N SER A 321 -22.39 -6.77 2.66
CA SER A 321 -21.44 -6.14 3.60
C SER A 321 -20.74 -4.91 2.99
N LEU A 322 -20.61 -4.88 1.67
CA LEU A 322 -19.97 -3.81 0.88
C LEU A 322 -18.49 -3.50 1.24
N ILE A 323 -17.89 -4.21 2.21
CA ILE A 323 -16.52 -3.95 2.67
C ILE A 323 -15.52 -4.11 1.51
N TRP A 324 -15.64 -5.22 0.78
CA TRP A 324 -14.74 -5.48 -0.35
C TRP A 324 -14.99 -4.52 -1.51
N SER A 325 -16.26 -4.27 -1.87
CA SER A 325 -16.60 -3.41 -3.01
C SER A 325 -16.15 -1.96 -2.79
N LYS A 326 -16.39 -1.40 -1.60
CA LYS A 326 -15.93 -0.05 -1.25
C LYS A 326 -14.40 0.06 -1.29
N SER A 327 -13.69 -0.95 -0.77
CA SER A 327 -12.22 -0.98 -0.84
C SER A 327 -11.71 -1.11 -2.28
N PHE A 328 -12.41 -1.86 -3.13
CA PHE A 328 -12.07 -2.03 -4.54
C PHE A 328 -12.32 -0.75 -5.35
N ASP A 329 -13.41 -0.04 -5.09
CA ASP A 329 -13.76 1.21 -5.78
C ASP A 329 -12.66 2.28 -5.65
N ILE A 330 -12.08 2.44 -4.45
CA ILE A 330 -10.95 3.35 -4.22
C ILE A 330 -9.77 3.00 -5.15
N LYS A 331 -9.45 1.71 -5.28
CA LYS A 331 -8.34 1.26 -6.15
C LYS A 331 -8.68 1.41 -7.62
N LEU A 332 -9.92 1.11 -8.00
CA LEU A 332 -10.41 1.22 -9.37
C LEU A 332 -10.37 2.67 -9.85
N GLN A 333 -10.84 3.60 -9.02
CA GLN A 333 -10.77 5.04 -9.27
C GLN A 333 -9.33 5.52 -9.42
N ASP A 334 -8.43 5.18 -8.48
CA ASP A 334 -7.01 5.54 -8.58
C ASP A 334 -6.38 5.01 -9.88
N ARG A 335 -6.66 3.76 -10.27
CA ARG A 335 -6.12 3.18 -11.50
C ARG A 335 -6.70 3.82 -12.76
N ALA A 336 -8.01 4.06 -12.80
CA ALA A 336 -8.67 4.72 -13.92
C ALA A 336 -8.08 6.12 -14.14
N PHE A 337 -7.99 6.92 -13.08
CA PHE A 337 -7.41 8.26 -13.12
C PHE A 337 -5.97 8.25 -13.66
N ARG A 338 -5.15 7.29 -13.20
CA ARG A 338 -3.77 7.12 -13.67
C ARG A 338 -3.68 6.69 -15.13
N LEU A 339 -4.54 5.78 -15.60
CA LEU A 339 -4.58 5.34 -17.00
C LEU A 339 -5.02 6.48 -17.94
N ALA A 340 -5.92 7.35 -17.48
CA ALA A 340 -6.33 8.57 -18.18
C ALA A 340 -5.25 9.69 -18.17
N GLY A 341 -4.08 9.44 -17.58
CA GLY A 341 -3.00 10.42 -17.47
C GLY A 341 -3.36 11.61 -16.58
N GLY A 342 -4.25 11.40 -15.60
CA GLY A 342 -4.70 12.43 -14.65
C GLY A 342 -5.65 13.48 -15.23
N LYS A 343 -6.29 13.20 -16.38
CA LYS A 343 -7.14 14.16 -17.12
C LYS A 343 -8.64 13.98 -16.92
N GLU A 344 -9.11 12.85 -16.40
CA GLU A 344 -10.54 12.65 -16.10
C GLU A 344 -10.88 13.17 -14.71
N SER A 345 -12.00 13.91 -14.59
CA SER A 345 -12.52 14.29 -13.28
C SER A 345 -13.13 13.06 -12.60
N ALA A 346 -13.08 13.03 -11.27
CA ALA A 346 -13.67 11.96 -10.47
C ALA A 346 -15.22 11.90 -10.56
N ASP A 347 -15.84 12.78 -11.36
CA ASP A 347 -17.30 12.96 -11.45
C ASP A 347 -18.01 11.82 -12.17
N ASP A 348 -17.31 11.02 -12.98
CA ASP A 348 -17.88 9.84 -13.66
C ASP A 348 -17.95 8.58 -12.76
N PHE A 349 -17.45 8.67 -11.52
CA PHE A 349 -17.69 7.66 -10.51
C PHE A 349 -18.78 8.16 -9.56
N GLU A 350 -20.03 7.79 -9.82
CA GLU A 350 -21.08 7.83 -8.80
C GLU A 350 -20.58 7.02 -7.59
N VAL A 351 -20.08 7.73 -6.58
CA VAL A 351 -19.93 7.17 -5.25
C VAL A 351 -21.35 6.89 -4.79
N ILE A 352 -21.73 5.62 -4.73
CA ILE A 352 -22.99 5.23 -4.08
C ILE A 352 -22.85 5.62 -2.61
N SER A 353 -23.29 6.84 -2.31
CA SER A 353 -23.36 7.43 -0.98
C SER A 353 -24.75 7.25 -0.38
N ASP A 354 -25.41 6.13 -0.66
CA ASP A 354 -26.68 5.81 -0.01
C ASP A 354 -26.40 4.82 1.12
N VAL A 355 -26.02 5.39 2.26
CA VAL A 355 -26.27 4.77 3.55
C VAL A 355 -27.70 5.14 3.90
N GLU A 356 -28.67 4.31 3.50
CA GLU A 356 -29.80 4.11 4.39
C GLU A 356 -29.23 3.35 5.59
N GLU A 357 -29.15 4.06 6.72
CA GLU A 357 -29.02 3.44 8.02
C GLU A 357 -30.12 2.38 8.09
N ALA A 358 -29.73 1.10 8.06
CA ALA A 358 -30.62 0.03 8.46
C ALA A 358 -30.89 0.27 9.94
N ASP A 359 -32.06 0.83 10.17
CA ASP A 359 -32.73 0.98 11.45
C ASP A 359 -32.71 -0.39 12.14
N ASP A 360 -31.82 -0.56 13.12
CA ASP A 360 -31.88 -1.63 14.10
C ASP A 360 -33.03 -1.27 15.07
N SER A 361 -34.27 -1.41 14.58
CA SER A 361 -35.46 -1.45 15.42
C SER A 361 -36.46 -2.47 14.88
N GLU A 362 -36.90 -3.35 15.80
CA GLU A 362 -37.96 -4.37 15.67
C GLU A 362 -37.52 -5.67 14.94
N GLU A 363 -37.58 -6.87 15.52
CA GLU A 363 -38.63 -7.46 16.36
C GLU A 363 -38.09 -8.44 17.43
N GLU A 364 -38.88 -8.55 18.50
CA GLU A 364 -38.84 -9.57 19.56
C GLU A 364 -39.05 -11.01 19.05
#